data_AF-A0A8H7ZRF4-F1
#
_entry.id   AF-A0A8H7ZRF4-F1
#
_cell.length_a   1.000
_cell.length_b   1.000
_cell.length_c   1.000
_cell.angle_alpha   90.00
_cell.angle_beta   90.00
_cell.angle_gamma   90.00
#
_symmetry.space_group_name_H-M   'P 1'
#
loop_
_entity.id
_entity.type
_entity.pdbx_description
1 polymer ?
#
loop_
_entity_poly.entity_id
_entity_poly.type
_entity_poly.pdbx_seq_one_letter_code
_entity_poly.pdbx_strand_id
1 'polypeptide(L)'
;MLTANTDDAPAPMWVGVDADDSRLVYLELIGEQTGLELRRSLVRRFPRMNVLTNLCDASLYVFKRWVIDVIAHDTELKSLGADVVPLLVKCQWNPKLAQRKGIDKYTSAPVPMVSSAEHLTPTKLASSEEQGVYCRIHIARPGATAELTGLHTEKRAKCGRANHISGYH
;
A
#
# COMPACT_ATOMS: atom_id res chain seq x y z
N MET A 1 8.57 -17.16 36.21
CA MET A 1 7.69 -16.01 35.99
C MET A 1 8.54 -14.97 35.27
N LEU A 2 8.50 -14.93 33.94
CA LEU A 2 9.35 -14.02 33.16
C LEU A 2 8.65 -12.66 33.11
N THR A 3 9.25 -11.64 33.72
CA THR A 3 8.85 -10.25 33.56
C THR A 3 9.27 -9.81 32.16
N ALA A 4 8.31 -9.69 31.24
CA ALA A 4 8.56 -9.07 29.94
C ALA A 4 8.93 -7.61 30.20
N ASN A 5 10.16 -7.21 29.86
CA ASN A 5 10.59 -5.83 29.92
C ASN A 5 9.69 -5.00 28.99
N THR A 6 9.04 -3.99 29.55
CA THR A 6 8.21 -3.02 28.82
C THR A 6 8.99 -2.12 27.88
N ASP A 7 10.32 -2.21 27.86
CA ASP A 7 11.20 -1.37 27.03
C ASP A 7 11.39 -1.88 25.59
N ASP A 8 11.05 -3.14 25.30
CA ASP A 8 11.19 -3.72 23.95
C ASP A 8 9.88 -3.70 23.13
N ALA A 9 8.81 -3.12 23.67
CA ALA A 9 7.53 -3.04 22.97
C ALA A 9 7.61 -2.02 21.82
N PRO A 10 7.12 -2.35 20.60
CA PRO A 10 7.10 -1.40 19.50
C PRO A 10 6.29 -0.17 19.89
N ALA A 11 6.77 1.02 19.50
CA ALA A 11 6.13 2.27 19.84
C ALA A 11 4.66 2.26 19.39
N PRO A 12 3.72 2.68 20.27
CA PRO A 12 2.31 2.69 19.93
C PRO A 12 2.07 3.67 18.77
N MET A 13 1.18 3.30 17.85
CA MET A 13 0.87 4.11 16.67
C MET A 13 -0.62 4.09 16.32
N TRP A 14 -1.10 5.20 15.78
CA TRP A 14 -2.42 5.30 15.17
C TRP A 14 -2.34 4.86 13.71
N VAL A 15 -3.15 3.87 13.35
CA VAL A 15 -3.26 3.37 11.98
C VAL A 15 -4.69 3.55 11.49
N GLY A 16 -4.90 4.46 10.54
CA GLY A 16 -6.19 4.65 9.88
C GLY A 16 -6.26 3.88 8.57
N VAL A 17 -7.22 2.98 8.46
CA VAL A 17 -7.46 2.13 7.29
C VAL A 17 -8.86 2.41 6.74
N ASP A 18 -8.95 2.59 5.43
CA ASP A 18 -10.23 2.69 4.73
C ASP A 18 -10.99 1.37 4.77
N ALA A 19 -12.29 1.43 5.06
CA ALA A 19 -13.12 0.24 5.27
C ALA A 19 -13.34 -0.57 3.99
N ASP A 20 -13.37 0.08 2.83
CA ASP A 20 -13.77 -0.53 1.57
C ASP A 20 -12.55 -1.12 0.83
N ASP A 21 -11.44 -0.39 0.75
CA ASP A 21 -10.30 -0.77 -0.11
C ASP A 21 -9.04 -1.25 0.64
N SER A 22 -9.10 -1.36 1.97
CA SER A 22 -7.91 -1.64 2.81
C SER A 22 -6.75 -0.67 2.55
N ARG A 23 -7.07 0.58 2.17
CA ARG A 23 -6.09 1.64 1.93
C ARG A 23 -5.63 2.22 3.26
N LEU A 24 -4.33 2.39 3.43
CA LEU A 24 -3.75 3.11 4.55
C LEU A 24 -3.93 4.61 4.31
N VAL A 25 -4.75 5.25 5.14
CA VAL A 25 -5.16 6.66 5.01
C VAL A 25 -4.49 7.56 6.04
N TYR A 26 -4.16 7.00 7.21
CA TYR A 26 -3.54 7.75 8.29
C TYR A 26 -2.50 6.88 9.02
N LEU A 27 -1.36 7.47 9.32
CA LEU A 27 -0.27 6.82 10.03
C LEU A 27 0.47 7.86 10.87
N GLU A 28 0.46 7.69 12.18
CA GLU A 28 1.16 8.58 13.11
C GLU A 28 1.54 7.85 14.39
N LEU A 29 2.75 8.10 14.89
CA LEU A 29 3.20 7.55 16.17
C LEU A 29 2.41 8.22 17.30
N ILE A 30 2.01 7.42 18.29
CA ILE A 30 1.38 7.92 19.50
C ILE A 30 2.50 8.51 20.35
N GLY A 31 2.61 9.85 20.31
CA GLY A 31 3.51 10.61 21.17
C GLY A 31 2.86 10.98 22.50
N GLU A 32 3.32 12.11 23.05
CA GLU A 32 2.82 12.66 24.33
C GLU A 32 1.44 13.31 24.21
N GLN A 33 1.01 13.64 22.99
CA GLN A 33 -0.29 14.26 22.74
C GLN A 33 -1.43 13.25 22.89
N THR A 34 -2.40 13.57 23.74
CA THR A 34 -3.49 12.69 24.15
C THR A 34 -4.67 12.64 23.17
N GLY A 35 -4.48 13.11 21.93
CA GLY A 35 -5.55 13.26 20.94
C GLY A 35 -5.16 12.88 19.52
N LEU A 36 -6.15 12.39 18.76
CA LEU A 36 -6.00 12.10 17.33
C LEU A 36 -6.33 13.35 16.51
N GLU A 37 -5.34 13.94 15.86
CA GLU A 37 -5.54 15.11 15.00
C GLU A 37 -5.80 14.70 13.55
N LEU A 38 -7.05 14.87 13.10
CA LEU A 38 -7.46 14.55 11.73
C LEU A 38 -7.74 15.83 10.94
N ARG A 39 -7.15 15.93 9.74
CA ARG A 39 -7.50 17.01 8.82
C ARG A 39 -8.90 16.81 8.25
N ARG A 40 -9.70 17.88 8.21
CA ARG A 40 -11.04 17.87 7.57
C ARG A 40 -11.02 17.37 6.12
N SER A 41 -9.94 17.65 5.38
CA SER A 41 -9.77 17.16 4.00
C SER A 41 -9.65 15.62 3.92
N LEU A 42 -9.04 15.00 4.92
CA LEU A 42 -8.89 13.54 5.01
C LEU A 42 -10.27 12.91 5.27
N VAL A 43 -10.98 13.39 6.28
CA VAL A 43 -12.32 12.87 6.64
C VAL A 43 -13.35 13.08 5.51
N ARG A 44 -13.26 14.20 4.78
CA ARG A 44 -14.14 14.44 3.62
C ARG A 44 -13.89 13.45 2.48
N ARG A 45 -12.65 13.00 2.28
CA ARG A 45 -12.28 12.07 1.21
C ARG A 45 -12.51 10.61 1.60
N PHE A 46 -12.28 10.29 2.87
CA PHE A 46 -12.45 8.96 3.44
C PHE A 46 -13.41 9.03 4.64
N PRO A 47 -14.74 9.07 4.38
CA PRO A 47 -15.73 9.20 5.45
C PRO A 47 -15.87 7.93 6.29
N ARG A 48 -15.42 6.77 5.78
CA ARG A 48 -15.51 5.46 6.43
C ARG A 48 -14.12 4.89 6.66
N MET A 49 -13.48 5.32 7.73
CA MET A 49 -12.17 4.80 8.13
C MET A 49 -12.20 4.18 9.52
N ASN A 50 -11.44 3.09 9.68
CA ASN A 50 -11.21 2.41 10.94
C ASN A 50 -9.85 2.83 11.50
N VAL A 51 -9.82 3.30 12.73
CA VAL A 51 -8.58 3.66 13.43
C VAL A 51 -8.21 2.55 14.40
N LEU A 52 -7.00 2.01 14.23
CA LEU A 52 -6.46 0.86 14.95
C LEU A 52 -5.22 1.31 15.74
N THR A 53 -5.11 0.90 17.00
CA THR A 53 -3.97 1.19 17.89
C THR A 53 -3.15 -0.04 18.25
N ASN A 54 -3.70 -1.23 18.00
CA ASN A 54 -3.14 -2.52 18.38
C ASN A 54 -2.27 -3.14 17.28
N LEU A 55 -1.81 -2.32 16.32
CA LEU A 55 -0.97 -2.76 15.21
C LEU A 55 0.49 -2.37 15.48
N CYS A 56 1.39 -3.29 15.14
CA CYS A 56 2.82 -3.04 15.10
C CYS A 56 3.32 -3.08 13.65
N ASP A 57 4.40 -2.34 13.38
CA ASP A 57 5.06 -2.38 12.07
C ASP A 57 5.90 -3.67 11.94
N ALA A 58 5.70 -4.40 10.84
CA ALA A 58 6.44 -5.61 10.51
C ALA A 58 7.68 -5.33 9.62
N SER A 59 7.95 -4.06 9.29
CA SER A 59 9.07 -3.64 8.42
C SER A 59 9.09 -4.30 7.03
N LEU A 60 7.94 -4.78 6.54
CA LEU A 60 7.82 -5.39 5.22
C LEU A 60 7.07 -4.43 4.28
N TYR A 61 7.77 -3.97 3.25
CA TYR A 61 7.24 -2.98 2.32
C TYR A 61 7.43 -3.40 0.87
N VAL A 62 6.39 -3.18 0.06
CA VAL A 62 6.39 -3.42 -1.38
C VAL A 62 5.99 -2.13 -2.08
N PHE A 63 6.91 -1.58 -2.88
CA PHE A 63 6.69 -0.33 -3.61
C PHE A 63 6.83 -0.49 -5.12
N LYS A 64 6.16 0.39 -5.87
CA LYS A 64 6.43 0.56 -7.30
C LYS A 64 7.79 1.20 -7.52
N ARG A 65 8.39 0.95 -8.69
CA ARG A 65 9.71 1.49 -9.07
C ARG A 65 9.85 2.99 -8.88
N TRP A 66 8.82 3.75 -9.26
CA TRP A 66 8.81 5.21 -9.17
C TRP A 66 9.01 5.73 -7.74
N VAL A 67 8.64 4.96 -6.71
CA VAL A 67 8.84 5.34 -5.31
C VAL A 67 10.33 5.39 -4.97
N ILE A 68 11.13 4.50 -5.55
CA ILE A 68 12.58 4.48 -5.38
C ILE A 68 13.17 5.75 -5.98
N ASP A 69 12.68 6.18 -7.15
CA ASP A 69 13.11 7.42 -7.77
C ASP A 69 12.79 8.62 -6.88
N VAL A 70 11.60 8.67 -6.27
CA VAL A 70 11.25 9.74 -5.31
C VAL A 70 12.18 9.75 -4.10
N ILE A 71 12.50 8.60 -3.52
CA ILE A 71 13.43 8.50 -2.39
C ILE A 71 14.84 8.94 -2.80
N ALA A 72 15.27 8.64 -4.02
CA ALA A 72 16.58 9.06 -4.52
C ALA A 72 16.70 10.58 -4.74
N HIS A 73 15.59 11.28 -5.00
CA HIS A 73 15.58 12.73 -5.20
C HIS A 73 15.50 13.51 -3.88
N ASP A 74 14.88 12.94 -2.84
CA ASP A 74 14.67 13.61 -1.55
C ASP A 74 15.63 13.08 -0.48
N THR A 75 16.71 13.83 -0.21
CA THR A 75 17.74 13.46 0.77
C THR A 75 17.31 13.65 2.22
N GLU A 76 16.13 14.22 2.48
CA GLU A 76 15.60 14.40 3.83
C GLU A 76 15.02 13.10 4.43
N LEU A 77 14.71 12.10 3.58
CA LEU A 77 14.09 10.85 3.97
C LEU A 77 15.14 9.87 4.52
N LYS A 78 15.09 9.59 5.82
CA LYS A 78 16.08 8.72 6.50
C LYS A 78 15.52 7.34 6.81
N SER A 79 14.23 7.25 7.12
CA SER A 79 13.56 6.01 7.48
C SER A 79 12.36 5.73 6.59
N LEU A 80 12.27 4.50 6.11
CA LEU A 80 11.16 4.04 5.28
C LEU A 80 9.83 4.08 6.04
N GLY A 81 9.81 3.55 7.26
CA GLY A 81 8.60 3.49 8.08
C GLY A 81 8.21 4.83 8.71
N ALA A 82 9.19 5.65 9.12
CA ALA A 82 8.91 6.90 9.82
C ALA A 82 8.74 8.11 8.88
N ASP A 83 9.42 8.13 7.73
CA ASP A 83 9.39 9.29 6.83
C ASP A 83 8.63 8.97 5.54
N VAL A 84 9.03 7.92 4.83
CA VAL A 84 8.53 7.63 3.48
C VAL A 84 7.07 7.21 3.50
N VAL A 85 6.68 6.25 4.34
CA VAL A 85 5.31 5.74 4.38
C VAL A 85 4.32 6.83 4.83
N PRO A 86 4.55 7.58 5.92
CA PRO A 86 3.67 8.69 6.29
C PRO A 86 3.59 9.78 5.23
N LEU A 87 4.69 10.07 4.51
CA LEU A 87 4.68 11.02 3.41
C LEU A 87 3.77 10.54 2.27
N LEU A 88 3.93 9.29 1.82
CA LEU A 88 3.12 8.72 0.75
C LEU A 88 1.64 8.68 1.13
N VAL A 89 1.31 8.31 2.37
CA VAL A 89 -0.05 8.33 2.92
C VAL A 89 -0.65 9.74 2.89
N LYS A 90 0.12 10.76 3.30
CA LYS A 90 -0.31 12.17 3.27
C LYS A 90 -0.54 12.66 1.83
N CYS A 91 0.28 12.22 0.88
CA CYS A 91 0.14 12.57 -0.54
C CYS A 91 -1.15 12.02 -1.16
N GLN A 92 -1.71 10.91 -0.65
CA GLN A 92 -2.95 10.34 -1.19
C GLN A 92 -4.11 11.34 -1.13
N TRP A 93 -4.30 12.02 0.01
CA TRP A 93 -5.41 12.96 0.21
C TRP A 93 -5.01 14.44 0.06
N ASN A 94 -3.72 14.75 0.05
CA ASN A 94 -3.21 16.11 -0.10
C ASN A 94 -2.48 16.29 -1.46
N PRO A 95 -3.20 16.63 -2.54
CA PRO A 95 -2.59 16.78 -3.87
C PRO A 95 -1.56 17.92 -3.92
N LYS A 96 -1.75 18.97 -3.10
CA LYS A 96 -0.77 20.07 -3.00
C LYS A 96 0.58 19.60 -2.45
N LEU A 97 0.57 18.60 -1.55
CA LEU A 97 1.81 18.02 -1.02
C LEU A 97 2.51 17.17 -2.08
N ALA A 98 1.75 16.37 -2.84
CA ALA A 98 2.26 15.58 -3.95
C ALA A 98 2.96 16.46 -5.01
N GLN A 99 2.33 17.59 -5.37
CA GLN A 99 2.92 18.58 -6.29
C GLN A 99 4.21 19.19 -5.74
N ARG A 100 4.22 19.59 -4.46
CA ARG A 100 5.40 20.20 -3.82
C ARG A 100 6.60 19.26 -3.76
N LYS A 101 6.37 17.96 -3.54
CA LYS A 101 7.42 16.93 -3.56
C LYS A 101 7.69 16.39 -4.97
N GLY A 102 7.01 16.90 -6.00
CA GLY A 102 7.23 16.52 -7.39
C GLY A 102 6.79 15.09 -7.76
N ILE A 103 5.99 14.44 -6.92
CA ILE A 103 5.61 13.02 -7.07
C ILE A 103 4.79 12.80 -8.35
N ASP A 104 4.00 13.80 -8.75
CA ASP A 104 3.15 13.74 -9.94
C ASP A 104 3.96 13.48 -11.23
N LYS A 105 5.23 13.91 -11.26
CA LYS A 105 6.12 13.68 -12.40
C LYS A 105 6.46 12.20 -12.59
N TYR A 106 6.53 11.45 -11.49
CA TYR A 106 6.94 10.05 -11.49
C TYR A 106 5.74 9.10 -11.61
N THR A 107 4.56 9.51 -11.13
CA THR A 107 3.33 8.71 -11.26
C THR A 107 2.71 8.80 -12.65
N SER A 108 2.94 9.90 -13.38
CA SER A 108 2.49 10.08 -14.77
C SER A 108 3.47 9.54 -15.80
N ALA A 109 4.70 9.15 -15.40
CA ALA A 109 5.69 8.64 -16.33
C ALA A 109 5.23 7.26 -16.84
N PRO A 110 5.09 7.06 -18.16
CA PRO A 110 4.86 5.73 -18.72
C PRO A 110 6.05 4.87 -18.31
N VAL A 111 5.81 3.74 -17.66
CA VAL A 111 6.89 2.80 -17.31
C VAL A 111 7.54 2.37 -18.64
N PRO A 112 8.78 2.78 -18.96
CA PRO A 112 9.36 2.50 -20.28
C PRO A 112 9.58 1.00 -20.50
N MET A 113 9.59 0.20 -19.42
CA MET A 113 9.72 -1.25 -19.49
C MET A 113 8.45 -2.02 -19.90
N VAL A 114 7.25 -1.43 -19.76
CA VAL A 114 6.00 -2.19 -19.99
C VAL A 114 5.55 -2.11 -21.46
N SER A 115 5.86 -1.02 -22.15
CA SER A 115 5.49 -0.83 -23.57
C SER A 115 6.11 -1.89 -24.51
N SER A 116 7.29 -2.42 -24.18
CA SER A 116 7.89 -3.51 -24.98
C SER A 116 7.31 -4.90 -24.68
N ALA A 117 6.69 -5.09 -23.52
CA ALA A 117 6.13 -6.38 -23.10
C ALA A 117 4.65 -6.55 -23.46
N GLU A 118 3.90 -5.45 -23.61
CA GLU A 118 2.48 -5.45 -23.99
C GLU A 118 2.21 -6.09 -25.36
N HIS A 119 3.18 -6.07 -26.27
CA HIS A 119 3.07 -6.71 -27.58
C HIS A 119 3.33 -8.22 -27.56
N LEU A 120 3.83 -8.77 -26.45
CA LEU A 120 4.22 -10.18 -26.31
C LEU A 120 3.27 -10.98 -25.41
N THR A 121 2.39 -10.32 -24.66
CA THR A 121 1.39 -10.96 -23.81
C THR A 121 0.02 -11.04 -24.52
N PRO A 122 -0.52 -12.24 -24.81
CA PRO A 122 -1.82 -12.39 -25.46
C PRO A 122 -3.01 -12.03 -24.56
N THR A 123 -2.76 -11.84 -23.26
CA THR A 123 -3.76 -11.42 -22.29
C THR A 123 -3.61 -9.92 -22.06
N LYS A 124 -4.57 -9.12 -22.55
CA LYS A 124 -4.74 -7.74 -22.09
C LYS A 124 -5.07 -7.79 -20.61
N LEU A 125 -4.07 -7.67 -19.75
CA LEU A 125 -4.29 -7.42 -18.34
C LEU A 125 -4.94 -6.05 -18.27
N ALA A 126 -6.20 -5.98 -17.86
CA ALA A 126 -6.91 -4.74 -17.66
C ALA A 126 -6.27 -3.99 -16.49
N SER A 127 -5.13 -3.34 -16.74
CA SER A 127 -4.50 -2.39 -15.84
C SER A 127 -5.30 -1.09 -15.91
N SER A 128 -6.53 -1.13 -15.42
CA SER A 128 -7.18 0.05 -14.86
C SER A 128 -6.48 0.38 -13.54
N GLU A 129 -5.16 0.59 -13.59
CA GLU A 129 -4.43 1.11 -12.45
C GLU A 129 -4.90 2.55 -12.29
N GLU A 130 -5.68 2.82 -11.25
CA GLU A 130 -5.98 4.19 -10.82
C GLU A 130 -4.65 4.96 -10.75
N GLN A 131 -4.48 5.92 -11.65
CA GLN A 131 -3.32 6.79 -11.69
C GLN A 131 -3.37 7.66 -10.43
N GLY A 132 -2.54 7.33 -9.45
CA GLY A 132 -2.51 8.02 -8.17
C GLY A 132 -1.63 7.30 -7.15
N VAL A 133 -1.22 8.06 -6.13
CA VAL A 133 -0.53 7.49 -4.98
C VAL A 133 -1.59 6.84 -4.09
N TYR A 134 -1.45 5.54 -3.84
CA TYR A 134 -2.21 4.81 -2.82
C TYR A 134 -1.28 3.84 -2.11
N CYS A 135 -1.50 3.66 -0.80
CA CYS A 135 -0.80 2.69 0.03
C CYS A 135 -1.83 1.69 0.51
N ARG A 136 -1.60 0.41 0.26
CA ARG A 136 -2.42 -0.69 0.79
C ARG A 136 -1.67 -1.34 1.96
N ILE A 137 -2.40 -1.69 3.01
CA ILE A 137 -1.85 -2.38 4.17
C ILE A 137 -2.39 -3.81 4.25
N HIS A 138 -1.53 -4.75 4.65
CA HIS A 138 -1.90 -6.12 4.95
C HIS A 138 -1.74 -6.35 6.45
N ILE A 139 -2.85 -6.65 7.13
CA ILE A 139 -2.86 -6.90 8.57
C ILE A 139 -2.84 -8.41 8.80
N ALA A 140 -1.72 -8.93 9.31
CA ALA A 140 -1.63 -10.31 9.77
C ALA A 140 -2.01 -10.40 11.25
N ARG A 141 -2.96 -11.27 11.61
CA ARG A 141 -3.32 -11.55 13.01
C ARG A 141 -2.71 -12.89 13.44
N PRO A 142 -1.87 -12.92 14.49
CA PRO A 142 -1.35 -14.19 15.02
C PRO A 142 -2.53 -15.03 15.55
N GLY A 143 -2.69 -16.25 15.03
CA GLY A 143 -3.74 -17.18 15.46
C GLY A 143 -4.99 -17.21 14.57
N ALA A 144 -5.11 -16.32 13.59
CA ALA A 144 -6.01 -16.56 12.47
C ALA A 144 -5.31 -17.57 11.55
N THR A 145 -5.76 -18.82 11.54
CA THR A 145 -5.49 -19.71 10.40
C THR A 145 -5.83 -18.92 9.14
N ALA A 146 -4.81 -18.63 8.34
CA ALA A 146 -4.91 -17.72 7.22
C ALA A 146 -5.92 -18.26 6.19
N GLU A 147 -7.19 -17.91 6.33
CA GLU A 147 -7.96 -17.59 5.15
C GLU A 147 -7.37 -16.29 4.63
N LEU A 148 -6.60 -16.43 3.55
CA LEU A 148 -6.11 -15.37 2.70
C LEU A 148 -7.31 -14.56 2.14
N THR A 149 -8.01 -13.81 2.98
CA THR A 149 -8.99 -12.80 2.58
C THR A 149 -8.21 -11.62 2.02
N GLY A 150 -7.78 -11.78 0.78
CA GLY A 150 -6.83 -10.91 0.10
C GLY A 150 -6.04 -11.59 -1.00
N LEU A 151 -6.26 -12.88 -1.28
CA LEU A 151 -6.14 -13.32 -2.67
C LEU A 151 -7.31 -12.66 -3.41
N HIS A 152 -7.01 -11.68 -4.25
CA HIS A 152 -7.80 -11.45 -5.45
C HIS A 152 -7.74 -12.76 -6.24
N THR A 153 -8.56 -13.73 -5.84
CA THR A 153 -8.92 -14.85 -6.68
C THR A 153 -9.80 -14.24 -7.74
N GLU A 154 -9.20 -13.96 -8.89
CA GLU A 154 -9.95 -13.76 -10.11
C GLU A 154 -10.76 -15.05 -10.31
N LYS A 155 -12.02 -15.02 -9.84
CA LYS A 155 -12.89 -16.18 -9.85
C LYS A 155 -13.23 -16.50 -11.30
N ARG A 156 -12.75 -17.68 -11.73
CA ARG A 156 -13.12 -18.44 -12.94
C ARG A 156 -12.63 -17.88 -14.27
N ALA A 157 -11.36 -18.14 -14.56
CA ALA A 157 -11.02 -18.61 -15.90
C ALA A 157 -11.63 -20.02 -16.08
N LYS A 158 -12.76 -20.12 -16.78
CA LYS A 158 -13.13 -21.39 -17.43
C LYS A 158 -12.03 -21.65 -18.46
N CYS A 159 -11.16 -22.62 -18.20
CA CYS A 159 -10.20 -23.11 -19.18
C CYS A 159 -10.98 -23.84 -20.30
N GLY A 160 -11.46 -23.06 -21.26
CA GLY A 160 -11.94 -23.59 -22.53
C GLY A 160 -10.75 -23.97 -23.39
N ARG A 161 -10.32 -25.24 -23.31
CA ARG A 161 -9.94 -26.14 -24.42
C ARG A 161 -8.99 -27.23 -23.90
N ALA A 162 -9.56 -28.42 -23.75
CA ALA A 162 -8.81 -29.66 -23.82
C ALA A 162 -8.13 -29.74 -25.19
N ASN A 163 -6.80 -29.66 -25.23
CA ASN A 163 -6.06 -30.11 -26.40
C ASN A 163 -5.94 -31.63 -26.29
N HIS A 164 -6.81 -32.33 -27.01
CA HIS A 164 -6.66 -33.75 -27.30
C HIS A 164 -5.46 -33.88 -28.25
N ILE A 165 -4.35 -34.44 -27.76
CA ILE A 165 -3.20 -34.77 -28.61
C ILE A 165 -3.56 -36.09 -29.30
N SER A 166 -4.22 -36.00 -30.46
CA SER A 166 -4.33 -37.12 -31.40
C SER A 166 -3.39 -36.83 -32.55
N GLY A 167 -2.24 -37.53 -32.59
CA GLY A 167 -1.35 -37.49 -33.74
C GLY A 167 0.12 -37.48 -33.38
N TYR A 168 0.63 -38.62 -32.92
CA TYR A 168 1.99 -39.03 -33.26
C TYR A 168 1.87 -40.39 -33.95
N HIS A 169 2.26 -40.40 -35.22
CA HIS A 169 2.47 -41.57 -36.07
C HIS A 169 3.65 -42.40 -35.57
#